data_AF-A0A388PGB8-F1
#
_entry.id   AF-A0A388PGB8-F1
#
_cell.length_a   1.000
_cell.length_b   1.000
_cell.length_c   1.000
_cell.angle_alpha   90.00
_cell.angle_beta   90.00
_cell.angle_gamma   90.00
#
_symmetry.space_group_name_H-M   'P 1'
#
loop_
_entity.id
_entity.type
_entity.pdbx_description
1 polymer ?
#
loop_
_entity_poly.entity_id
_entity_poly.type
_entity_poly.pdbx_seq_one_letter_code
_entity_poly.pdbx_strand_id
1 'polypeptide(L)'
;MARSLEIPAVVGVKGLMDAVQEGDIILVDGETGAVVINPTAATLEGYSDQELAIRRRRDRVMLEIALPDVTSDGEGFALQANIGGPEDLEDARLYCAQAWACIATENLYLRLDAWPTEAEQYEEYAEVVREARGRLVTFRTLDLGGDKRLGDLNDEANPFHGLSRDSAVLGSPRCLPSAASCDPARRCVGSRGGDVPDDSGIEEFRRAKAVLGSVATELAAEGIVPTERIRLGAMIEIPSVAAVAEDLALEVDFFSVGTNDLVQYLWRSTAVTHASRHFMSRRIPPLCGR
;
A
#
# COMPACT_ATOMS: atom_id res chain seq x y z
N MET A 1 5.19 1.92 8.92
CA MET A 1 5.00 2.33 10.33
C MET A 1 5.99 3.42 10.75
N ALA A 2 7.31 3.18 10.95
CA ALA A 2 8.23 4.27 11.36
C ALA A 2 8.23 5.50 10.42
N ARG A 3 8.14 5.25 9.10
CA ARG A 3 8.04 6.30 8.08
C ARG A 3 6.75 7.13 8.15
N SER A 4 5.62 6.53 8.50
CA SER A 4 4.35 7.26 8.64
C SER A 4 4.28 8.06 9.94
N LEU A 5 5.00 7.62 10.97
CA LEU A 5 5.13 8.33 12.25
C LEU A 5 6.19 9.45 12.23
N GLU A 6 6.85 9.68 11.09
CA GLU A 6 7.97 10.63 10.96
C GLU A 6 9.14 10.38 11.94
N ILE A 7 9.32 9.13 12.38
CA ILE A 7 10.40 8.75 13.31
C ILE A 7 11.58 8.15 12.52
N PRO A 8 12.80 8.68 12.64
CA PRO A 8 14.00 8.07 12.06
C PRO A 8 14.19 6.65 12.58
N ALA A 9 14.37 5.69 11.67
CA ALA A 9 14.57 4.29 12.04
C ALA A 9 15.62 3.63 11.16
N VAL A 10 16.54 2.91 11.80
CA VAL A 10 17.51 2.02 11.16
C VAL A 10 17.25 0.62 11.70
N VAL A 11 17.07 -0.35 10.79
CA VAL A 11 16.77 -1.74 11.18
C VAL A 11 17.83 -2.69 10.63
N GLY A 12 18.12 -3.75 11.38
CA GLY A 12 19.12 -4.77 11.01
C GLY A 12 20.56 -4.43 11.40
N VAL A 13 20.77 -3.54 12.39
CA VAL A 13 22.11 -3.17 12.89
C VAL A 13 22.69 -4.32 13.71
N LYS A 14 23.70 -5.00 13.15
CA LYS A 14 24.35 -6.15 13.81
C LYS A 14 25.19 -5.69 15.00
N GLY A 15 25.10 -6.42 16.11
CA GLY A 15 25.87 -6.16 17.33
C GLY A 15 25.43 -4.93 18.12
N LEU A 16 24.35 -4.26 17.72
CA LEU A 16 23.86 -3.06 18.42
C LEU A 16 23.50 -3.36 19.87
N MET A 17 22.73 -4.44 20.10
CA MET A 17 22.28 -4.81 21.44
C MET A 17 23.43 -5.19 22.38
N ASP A 18 24.55 -5.67 21.85
CA ASP A 18 25.75 -5.99 22.64
C ASP A 18 26.60 -4.73 22.94
N ALA A 19 26.44 -3.68 22.14
CA ALA A 19 27.25 -2.47 22.20
C ALA A 19 26.61 -1.32 22.99
N VAL A 20 25.30 -1.38 23.26
CA VAL A 20 24.56 -0.34 23.98
C VAL A 20 24.30 -0.73 25.43
N GLN A 21 24.31 0.26 26.31
CA GLN A 21 23.93 0.15 27.72
C GLN A 21 22.83 1.15 28.05
N GLU A 22 22.12 0.89 29.15
CA GLU A 22 21.14 1.84 29.67
C GLU A 22 21.83 3.15 30.03
N GLY A 23 21.29 4.26 29.51
CA GLY A 23 21.85 5.61 29.70
C GLY A 23 22.78 6.09 28.58
N ASP A 24 23.13 5.24 27.61
CA ASP A 24 23.88 5.67 26.43
C ASP A 24 23.08 6.67 25.59
N ILE A 25 23.78 7.67 25.04
CA ILE A 25 23.21 8.58 24.06
C ILE A 25 23.36 7.93 22.68
N ILE A 26 22.25 7.75 21.97
CA ILE A 26 22.25 7.15 20.64
C ILE A 26 21.80 8.18 19.61
N LEU A 27 22.61 8.38 18.59
CA LEU A 27 22.24 9.13 17.40
C LEU A 27 21.86 8.16 16.29
N VAL A 28 20.69 8.38 15.68
CA VAL A 28 20.15 7.55 14.60
C VAL A 28 20.06 8.39 13.32
N ASP A 29 20.86 8.04 12.33
CA ASP A 29 20.81 8.64 11.00
C ASP A 29 20.00 7.73 10.06
N GLY A 30 18.76 8.12 9.81
CA GLY A 30 17.86 7.42 8.88
C GLY A 30 18.17 7.64 7.40
N GLU A 31 19.01 8.61 7.03
CA GLU A 31 19.39 8.90 5.63
C GLU A 31 20.56 8.00 5.19
N THR A 32 21.60 7.88 6.02
CA THR A 32 22.76 7.00 5.73
C THR A 32 22.61 5.59 6.29
N GLY A 33 21.70 5.40 7.26
CA GLY A 33 21.55 4.14 7.97
C GLY A 33 22.58 3.93 9.10
N ALA A 34 23.23 5.00 9.56
CA ALA A 34 24.22 4.93 10.62
C ALA A 34 23.58 5.03 12.02
N VAL A 35 24.19 4.34 13.00
CA VAL A 35 23.87 4.48 14.42
C VAL A 35 25.17 4.77 15.16
N VAL A 36 25.19 5.86 15.93
CA VAL A 36 26.36 6.29 16.71
C VAL A 36 26.04 6.24 18.18
N ILE A 37 26.81 5.45 18.93
CA ILE A 37 26.69 5.29 20.38
C ILE A 37 27.65 6.27 21.05
N ASN A 38 27.15 7.01 22.05
CA ASN A 38 27.86 8.05 22.77
C ASN A 38 28.59 9.03 21.84
N PRO A 39 27.85 9.72 20.94
CA PRO A 39 28.45 10.63 19.97
C PRO A 39 29.21 11.75 20.67
N THR A 40 30.35 12.12 20.10
CA THR A 40 31.11 13.28 20.60
C THR A 40 30.34 14.58 20.36
N ALA A 41 30.68 15.64 21.10
CA ALA A 41 30.08 16.96 20.87
C ALA A 41 30.24 17.45 19.42
N ALA A 42 31.40 17.21 18.80
CA ALA A 42 31.64 17.55 17.40
C ALA A 42 30.77 16.72 16.43
N THR A 43 30.49 15.45 16.77
CA THR A 43 29.55 14.62 16.01
C THR A 43 28.13 15.17 16.13
N LEU A 44 27.67 15.48 17.34
CA LEU A 44 26.34 16.06 17.57
C LEU A 44 26.15 17.39 16.83
N GLU A 45 27.16 18.27 16.85
CA GLU A 45 27.12 19.56 16.14
C GLU A 45 27.03 19.37 14.62
N GLY A 46 27.80 18.45 14.04
CA GLY A 46 27.72 18.14 12.61
C GLY A 46 26.35 17.62 12.17
N TYR A 47 25.70 16.79 13.00
CA TYR A 47 24.34 16.30 12.72
C TYR A 47 23.27 17.36 12.94
N SER A 48 23.49 18.32 13.84
CA SER A 48 22.60 19.48 14.03
C SER A 48 22.47 20.30 12.73
N ASP A 49 23.61 20.56 12.06
CA ASP A 49 23.62 21.25 10.76
C ASP A 49 22.88 20.45 9.67
N GLN A 50 23.07 19.13 9.64
CA GLN A 50 22.36 18.24 8.72
C GLN A 50 20.86 18.23 8.98
N GLU A 51 20.44 18.13 10.24
CA GLU A 51 19.04 18.19 10.64
C GLU A 51 18.41 19.51 10.18
N LEU A 52 19.13 20.62 10.33
CA LEU A 52 18.66 21.94 9.92
C LEU A 52 18.55 22.05 8.39
N ALA A 53 19.47 21.43 7.64
CA ALA A 53 19.39 21.32 6.19
C ALA A 53 18.20 20.46 5.73
N ILE A 54 17.94 19.34 6.40
CA ILE A 54 16.78 18.46 6.14
C ILE A 54 15.47 19.23 6.39
N ARG A 55 15.38 19.94 7.52
CA ARG A 55 14.21 20.78 7.85
C ARG A 55 13.98 21.86 6.78
N ARG A 56 15.02 22.59 6.39
CA ARG A 56 14.91 23.60 5.31
C ARG A 56 14.47 22.99 3.97
N ARG A 57 14.99 21.81 3.63
CA ARG A 57 14.58 21.10 2.41
C ARG A 57 13.11 20.71 2.48
N ARG A 58 12.66 20.16 3.60
CA ARG A 58 11.25 19.82 3.84
C ARG A 58 10.37 21.05 3.71
N ASP A 59 10.71 22.14 4.37
CA ASP A 59 9.93 23.38 4.33
C ASP A 59 9.84 23.94 2.90
N ARG A 60 10.92 23.83 2.11
CA ARG A 60 10.88 24.19 0.68
C ARG A 60 9.94 23.29 -0.12
N VAL A 61 10.01 21.98 0.06
CA VAL A 61 9.11 21.02 -0.63
C VAL A 61 7.65 21.27 -0.24
N MET A 62 7.38 21.62 1.02
CA MET A 62 6.04 21.98 1.49
C MET A 62 5.47 23.25 0.82
N LEU A 63 6.31 24.09 0.20
CA LEU A 63 5.81 25.19 -0.63
C LEU A 63 5.38 24.73 -2.03
N GLU A 64 5.85 23.55 -2.47
CA GLU A 64 5.64 23.02 -3.81
C GLU A 64 4.48 22.00 -3.87
N ILE A 65 4.03 21.44 -2.74
CA ILE A 65 2.97 20.41 -2.71
C ILE A 65 1.62 20.86 -3.29
N ALA A 66 1.38 22.18 -3.36
CA ALA A 66 0.15 22.75 -3.90
C ALA A 66 0.27 23.13 -5.39
N LEU A 67 1.44 22.91 -6.00
CA LEU A 67 1.61 23.11 -7.44
C LEU A 67 0.82 22.06 -8.23
N PRO A 68 0.41 22.36 -9.47
CA PRO A 68 -0.26 21.38 -10.32
C PRO A 68 0.63 20.15 -10.60
N ASP A 69 0.01 18.97 -10.62
CA ASP A 69 0.65 17.72 -11.00
C ASP A 69 0.87 17.65 -12.52
N VAL A 70 1.81 18.45 -13.02
CA VAL A 70 2.11 18.58 -14.45
C VAL A 70 3.62 18.60 -14.66
N THR A 71 4.10 17.87 -15.66
CA THR A 71 5.50 17.85 -16.05
C THR A 71 5.92 19.16 -16.74
N SER A 72 7.23 19.38 -16.94
CA SER A 72 7.73 20.59 -17.61
C SER A 72 7.29 20.70 -19.08
N ASP A 73 6.90 19.58 -19.70
CA ASP A 73 6.37 19.49 -21.06
C ASP A 73 4.84 19.44 -21.12
N GLY A 74 4.13 19.56 -19.98
CA GLY A 74 2.69 19.75 -19.93
C GLY A 74 1.86 18.48 -19.74
N GLU A 75 2.48 17.32 -19.54
CA GLU A 75 1.79 16.07 -19.27
C GLU A 75 1.27 16.03 -17.82
N GLY A 76 -0.03 15.76 -17.68
CA GLY A 76 -0.68 15.67 -16.37
C GLY A 76 -0.44 14.33 -15.69
N PHE A 77 -0.23 14.35 -14.38
CA PHE A 77 -0.25 13.17 -13.52
C PHE A 77 -1.10 13.47 -12.28
N ALA A 78 -1.15 12.52 -11.34
CA ALA A 78 -1.83 12.72 -10.07
C ALA A 78 -0.98 12.14 -8.94
N LEU A 79 -0.60 12.98 -7.98
CA LEU A 79 -0.01 12.55 -6.71
C LEU A 79 -1.14 12.13 -5.77
N GLN A 80 -1.06 10.88 -5.33
CA GLN A 80 -2.09 10.25 -4.52
C GLN A 80 -1.48 9.71 -3.24
N ALA A 81 -2.28 9.69 -2.17
CA ALA A 81 -1.85 9.13 -0.90
C ALA A 81 -2.29 7.66 -0.79
N ASN A 82 -1.38 6.80 -0.33
CA ASN A 82 -1.74 5.50 0.21
C ASN A 82 -2.12 5.71 1.67
N ILE A 83 -3.31 5.26 2.05
CA ILE A 83 -3.85 5.47 3.40
C ILE A 83 -4.21 4.12 4.02
N GLY A 84 -4.00 4.01 5.32
CA GLY A 84 -4.32 2.84 6.10
C GLY A 84 -5.73 2.84 6.67
N GLY A 85 -6.29 4.02 6.92
CA GLY A 85 -7.63 4.24 7.46
C GLY A 85 -7.98 5.73 7.54
N PRO A 86 -9.12 6.08 8.16
CA PRO A 86 -9.57 7.46 8.39
C PRO A 86 -8.54 8.36 9.08
N GLU A 87 -7.68 7.79 9.92
CA GLU A 87 -6.64 8.50 10.67
C GLU A 87 -5.60 9.19 9.77
N ASP A 88 -5.33 8.64 8.57
CA ASP A 88 -4.31 9.17 7.66
C ASP A 88 -4.86 10.29 6.74
N LEU A 89 -6.16 10.59 6.84
CA LEU A 89 -6.82 11.51 5.91
C LEU A 89 -6.46 12.97 6.13
N GLU A 90 -6.17 13.35 7.37
CA GLU A 90 -5.70 14.70 7.69
C GLU A 90 -4.33 14.96 7.07
N ASP A 91 -3.41 14.01 7.20
CA ASP A 91 -2.08 14.09 6.59
C ASP A 91 -2.16 14.10 5.06
N ALA A 92 -2.98 13.23 4.47
CA ALA A 92 -3.18 13.23 3.01
C ALA A 92 -3.67 14.59 2.48
N ARG A 93 -4.50 15.30 3.25
CA ARG A 93 -4.95 16.67 2.94
C ARG A 93 -3.86 17.70 3.16
N LEU A 94 -3.11 17.60 4.25
CA LEU A 94 -1.98 18.48 4.54
C LEU A 94 -0.96 18.44 3.39
N TYR A 95 -0.73 17.26 2.82
CA TYR A 95 0.15 17.06 1.68
C TYR A 95 -0.53 17.27 0.31
N CYS A 96 -1.75 17.79 0.27
CA CYS A 96 -2.47 18.16 -0.96
C CYS A 96 -2.64 17.02 -1.97
N ALA A 97 -2.79 15.77 -1.50
CA ALA A 97 -3.02 14.62 -2.38
C ALA A 97 -4.30 14.80 -3.21
N GLN A 98 -4.21 14.54 -4.52
CA GLN A 98 -5.32 14.71 -5.46
C GLN A 98 -6.36 13.59 -5.35
N ALA A 99 -5.94 12.40 -4.92
CA ALA A 99 -6.80 11.24 -4.73
C ALA A 99 -6.19 10.26 -3.71
N TRP A 100 -6.96 9.24 -3.33
CA TRP A 100 -6.56 8.23 -2.36
C TRP A 100 -6.34 6.91 -3.12
N ALA A 101 -5.06 6.58 -3.34
CA ALA A 101 -4.62 5.59 -4.33
C ALA A 101 -4.78 4.14 -3.91
N CYS A 102 -4.69 3.85 -2.61
CA CYS A 102 -4.76 2.48 -2.12
C CYS A 102 -5.09 2.48 -0.63
N ILE A 103 -6.31 2.09 -0.30
CA ILE A 103 -6.74 1.80 1.06
C ILE A 103 -6.47 0.33 1.32
N ALA A 104 -5.49 0.08 2.17
CA ALA A 104 -5.13 -1.25 2.63
C ALA A 104 -6.20 -1.74 3.61
N THR A 105 -7.19 -2.48 3.11
CA THR A 105 -8.34 -2.95 3.92
C THR A 105 -7.91 -3.90 5.03
N GLU A 106 -6.75 -4.54 4.93
CA GLU A 106 -6.22 -5.41 5.98
C GLU A 106 -5.96 -4.69 7.30
N ASN A 107 -5.75 -3.37 7.29
CA ASN A 107 -5.46 -2.64 8.52
C ASN A 107 -6.64 -2.67 9.49
N LEU A 108 -7.87 -2.66 9.00
CA LEU A 108 -9.07 -2.82 9.83
C LEU A 108 -9.05 -4.16 10.58
N TYR A 109 -8.70 -5.24 9.86
CA TYR A 109 -8.62 -6.59 10.41
C TYR A 109 -7.52 -6.67 11.47
N LEU A 110 -6.34 -6.13 11.17
CA LEU A 110 -5.21 -6.11 12.09
C LEU A 110 -5.46 -5.25 13.34
N ARG A 111 -6.17 -4.13 13.19
CA ARG A 111 -6.49 -3.22 14.30
C ARG A 111 -7.52 -3.83 15.26
N LEU A 112 -8.46 -4.62 14.73
CA LEU A 112 -9.47 -5.33 15.52
C LEU A 112 -8.98 -6.68 16.06
N ASP A 113 -7.86 -7.20 15.52
CA ASP A 113 -7.36 -8.57 15.76
C ASP A 113 -8.47 -9.63 15.59
N ALA A 114 -9.35 -9.39 14.62
CA ALA A 114 -10.55 -10.19 14.40
C ALA A 114 -11.05 -10.04 12.96
N TRP A 115 -12.00 -10.90 12.58
CA TRP A 115 -12.77 -10.73 11.35
C TRP A 115 -13.86 -9.66 11.56
N PRO A 116 -13.76 -8.47 10.93
CA PRO A 116 -14.77 -7.44 11.07
C PRO A 116 -16.07 -7.86 10.41
N THR A 117 -17.19 -7.50 11.04
CA THR A 117 -18.53 -7.61 10.48
C THR A 117 -18.70 -6.70 9.26
N GLU A 118 -19.74 -6.97 8.46
CA GLU A 118 -20.08 -6.12 7.32
C GLU A 118 -20.38 -4.67 7.73
N ALA A 119 -21.03 -4.48 8.88
CA ALA A 119 -21.37 -3.15 9.40
C ALA A 119 -20.12 -2.37 9.82
N GLU A 120 -19.14 -3.01 10.45
CA GLU A 120 -17.87 -2.38 10.82
C GLU A 120 -17.05 -1.98 9.58
N GLN A 121 -16.98 -2.85 8.57
CA GLN A 121 -16.35 -2.52 7.30
C GLN A 121 -17.09 -1.37 6.60
N TYR A 122 -18.42 -1.38 6.61
CA TYR A 122 -19.24 -0.33 6.02
C TYR A 122 -18.96 1.04 6.64
N GLU A 123 -18.96 1.12 7.98
CA GLU A 123 -18.75 2.39 8.67
C GLU A 123 -17.36 2.97 8.36
N GLU A 124 -16.31 2.12 8.42
CA GLU A 124 -14.93 2.51 8.09
C GLU A 124 -14.83 3.06 6.67
N TYR A 125 -15.36 2.33 5.68
CA TYR A 125 -15.26 2.71 4.27
C TYR A 125 -16.17 3.90 3.93
N ALA A 126 -17.32 4.04 4.62
CA ALA A 126 -18.20 5.19 4.52
C ALA A 126 -17.56 6.47 5.01
N GLU A 127 -16.87 6.41 6.15
CA GLU A 127 -16.14 7.54 6.68
C GLU A 127 -15.07 8.02 5.70
N VAL A 128 -14.26 7.09 5.19
CA VAL A 128 -13.29 7.39 4.15
C VAL A 128 -13.95 8.07 2.96
N VAL A 129 -14.94 7.45 2.32
CA VAL A 129 -15.57 8.00 1.11
C VAL A 129 -16.17 9.39 1.37
N ARG A 130 -16.82 9.59 2.52
CA ARG A 130 -17.37 10.89 2.95
C ARG A 130 -16.28 11.95 3.11
N GLU A 131 -15.17 11.60 3.73
CA GLU A 131 -14.03 12.49 3.90
C GLU A 131 -13.29 12.76 2.57
N ALA A 132 -13.44 11.92 1.54
CA ALA A 132 -12.82 12.16 0.24
C ALA A 132 -13.38 13.40 -0.46
N ARG A 133 -14.62 13.80 -0.11
CA ARG A 133 -15.32 14.98 -0.64
C ARG A 133 -15.33 15.00 -2.18
N GLY A 134 -15.66 13.86 -2.77
CA GLY A 134 -15.70 13.68 -4.22
C GLY A 134 -14.33 13.49 -4.87
N ARG A 135 -13.25 13.29 -4.11
CA ARG A 135 -12.01 12.75 -4.68
C ARG A 135 -12.14 11.26 -4.91
N LEU A 136 -11.41 10.78 -5.90
CA LEU A 136 -11.28 9.37 -6.20
C LEU A 136 -10.70 8.60 -5.00
N VAL A 137 -11.36 7.49 -4.63
CA VAL A 137 -10.89 6.56 -3.59
C VAL A 137 -10.71 5.18 -4.18
N THR A 138 -9.57 4.56 -3.93
CA THR A 138 -9.26 3.20 -4.39
C THR A 138 -9.06 2.27 -3.20
N PHE A 139 -9.96 1.30 -3.04
CA PHE A 139 -9.86 0.24 -2.03
C PHE A 139 -9.13 -0.96 -2.62
N ARG A 140 -8.17 -1.50 -1.88
CA ARG A 140 -7.57 -2.80 -2.19
C ARG A 140 -8.29 -3.89 -1.42
N THR A 141 -8.62 -5.00 -2.07
CA THR A 141 -9.17 -6.17 -1.36
C THR A 141 -8.22 -6.67 -0.29
N LEU A 142 -8.74 -7.45 0.68
CA LEU A 142 -7.93 -7.91 1.80
C LEU A 142 -6.68 -8.64 1.28
N ASP A 143 -5.53 -8.09 1.64
CA ASP A 143 -4.22 -8.66 1.36
C ASP A 143 -3.57 -9.03 2.71
N LEU A 144 -3.89 -10.24 3.17
CA LEU A 144 -3.15 -10.87 4.27
C LEU A 144 -1.94 -11.58 3.67
N GLY A 145 -0.87 -10.81 3.47
CA GLY A 145 0.47 -11.36 3.26
C GLY A 145 0.94 -12.17 4.46
N GLY A 146 1.91 -13.03 4.23
CA GLY A 146 2.33 -13.99 5.23
C GLY A 146 3.07 -13.43 6.46
N ASP A 147 3.39 -12.13 6.47
CA ASP A 147 3.89 -11.40 7.64
C ASP A 147 2.76 -10.90 8.57
N LYS A 148 1.51 -10.89 8.09
CA LYS A 148 0.33 -10.37 8.80
C LYS A 148 -0.53 -11.52 9.33
N ARG A 149 -0.61 -11.64 10.66
CA ARG A 149 -1.38 -12.69 11.34
C ARG A 149 -2.75 -12.17 11.74
N LEU A 150 -3.78 -13.00 11.55
CA LEU A 150 -5.14 -12.75 12.02
C LEU A 150 -5.63 -13.98 12.81
N GLY A 151 -5.65 -13.92 14.14
CA GLY A 151 -6.05 -15.05 14.98
C GLY A 151 -5.31 -16.38 14.70
N ASP A 152 -6.02 -17.51 14.79
CA ASP A 152 -5.52 -18.89 14.66
C ASP A 152 -5.23 -19.34 13.20
N LEU A 153 -4.70 -18.46 12.35
CA LEU A 153 -4.23 -18.90 11.02
C LEU A 153 -2.94 -19.70 11.19
N ASN A 154 -2.99 -21.00 10.83
CA ASN A 154 -1.89 -21.96 10.98
C ASN A 154 -0.57 -21.47 10.35
N ASP A 155 0.55 -21.79 11.01
CA ASP A 155 1.90 -21.50 10.51
C ASP A 155 2.17 -22.20 9.17
N GLU A 156 2.38 -21.42 8.10
CA GLU A 156 2.86 -21.91 6.81
C GLU A 156 4.38 -21.74 6.69
N ALA A 157 5.05 -22.74 6.09
CA ALA A 157 6.51 -22.78 6.01
C ALA A 157 7.13 -21.66 5.15
N ASN A 158 6.37 -21.08 4.22
CA ASN A 158 6.77 -19.91 3.44
C ASN A 158 5.59 -18.94 3.27
N PRO A 159 5.43 -17.99 4.19
CA PRO A 159 4.28 -17.10 4.21
C PRO A 159 4.20 -16.17 2.99
N PHE A 160 5.33 -15.90 2.32
CA PHE A 160 5.38 -15.02 1.14
C PHE A 160 5.10 -15.71 -0.19
N HIS A 161 5.20 -17.05 -0.25
CA HIS A 161 4.83 -17.84 -1.44
C HIS A 161 3.64 -18.77 -1.15
N GLY A 162 3.01 -18.60 0.02
CA GLY A 162 1.85 -19.36 0.46
C GLY A 162 0.56 -18.92 -0.23
N LEU A 163 -0.51 -19.68 0.01
CA LEU A 163 -1.84 -19.38 -0.50
C LEU A 163 -2.38 -18.13 0.20
N SER A 164 -2.12 -16.97 -0.38
CA SER A 164 -2.89 -15.76 -0.09
C SER A 164 -4.36 -16.06 -0.38
N ARG A 165 -5.20 -15.91 0.64
CA ARG A 165 -6.63 -16.18 0.54
C ARG A 165 -7.36 -14.99 -0.08
N ASP A 166 -6.93 -14.52 -1.25
CA ASP A 166 -7.70 -13.55 -2.05
C ASP A 166 -9.11 -14.10 -2.34
N SER A 167 -9.23 -15.44 -2.36
CA SER A 167 -10.47 -16.20 -2.41
C SER A 167 -11.39 -16.07 -1.18
N ALA A 168 -10.90 -15.67 -0.01
CA ALA A 168 -11.72 -15.50 1.20
C ALA A 168 -12.39 -14.13 1.31
N VAL A 169 -11.91 -13.09 0.60
CA VAL A 169 -12.42 -11.70 0.71
C VAL A 169 -12.94 -11.14 -0.62
N LEU A 170 -13.58 -12.03 -1.36
CA LEU A 170 -14.70 -11.65 -2.22
C LEU A 170 -16.00 -11.45 -1.40
N GLY A 171 -15.94 -11.56 -0.07
CA GLY A 171 -17.06 -11.87 0.82
C GLY A 171 -18.11 -10.79 1.16
N SER A 172 -17.88 -9.49 0.96
CA SER A 172 -18.94 -8.49 1.26
C SER A 172 -18.85 -7.20 0.43
N PRO A 173 -19.18 -7.19 -0.88
CA PRO A 173 -19.35 -5.93 -1.63
C PRO A 173 -20.44 -5.00 -1.05
N ARG A 174 -21.29 -5.51 -0.15
CA ARG A 174 -22.25 -4.75 0.64
C ARG A 174 -21.61 -3.77 1.65
N CYS A 175 -20.34 -3.96 2.01
CA CYS A 175 -19.64 -3.07 2.93
C CYS A 175 -19.16 -1.76 2.27
N LEU A 176 -19.42 -1.54 0.97
CA LEU A 176 -19.13 -0.26 0.35
C LEU A 176 -20.37 0.64 0.40
N PRO A 177 -20.23 1.92 0.77
CA PRO A 177 -21.35 2.86 0.79
C PRO A 177 -22.00 2.94 -0.58
N SER A 178 -23.32 2.81 -0.63
CA SER A 178 -24.11 3.17 -1.80
C SER A 178 -24.10 4.69 -1.91
N ALA A 179 -23.06 5.24 -2.52
CA ALA A 179 -22.85 6.67 -2.53
C ALA A 179 -23.92 7.33 -3.40
N ALA A 180 -24.85 8.05 -2.79
CA ALA A 180 -25.65 9.09 -3.44
C ALA A 180 -24.89 10.43 -3.56
N SER A 181 -23.60 10.47 -3.20
CA SER A 181 -22.89 11.73 -3.01
C SER A 181 -21.35 11.67 -3.11
N CYS A 182 -20.73 10.57 -3.55
CA CYS A 182 -19.27 10.51 -3.67
C CYS A 182 -18.82 9.70 -4.90
N ASP A 183 -17.94 10.34 -5.66
CA ASP A 183 -17.20 9.95 -6.87
C ASP A 183 -16.63 8.51 -6.81
N PRO A 184 -16.33 7.86 -7.95
CA PRO A 184 -16.43 6.42 -8.10
C PRO A 184 -15.32 5.69 -7.37
N ALA A 185 -15.68 4.89 -6.36
CA ALA A 185 -14.76 3.99 -5.70
C ALA A 185 -14.13 3.00 -6.71
N ARG A 186 -12.81 2.86 -6.69
CA ARG A 186 -12.05 1.86 -7.45
C ARG A 186 -11.75 0.67 -6.56
N ARG A 187 -11.94 -0.56 -7.03
CA ARG A 187 -11.51 -1.78 -6.31
C ARG A 187 -10.32 -2.38 -7.02
N CYS A 188 -9.19 -2.57 -6.33
CA CYS A 188 -8.07 -3.38 -6.81
C CYS A 188 -8.27 -4.82 -6.31
N VAL A 189 -8.35 -5.77 -7.23
CA VAL A 189 -8.21 -7.20 -6.92
C VAL A 189 -6.74 -7.55 -7.09
N GLY A 190 -6.09 -7.94 -5.99
CA GLY A 190 -4.80 -8.63 -6.04
C GLY A 190 -5.07 -10.13 -6.25
N SER A 191 -4.37 -10.75 -7.20
CA SER A 191 -4.35 -12.21 -7.33
C SER A 191 -2.99 -12.68 -6.85
N ARG A 192 -2.91 -13.36 -5.72
CA ARG A 192 -1.75 -14.17 -5.33
C ARG A 192 -2.06 -15.63 -5.60
N GLY A 193 -1.91 -15.98 -6.88
CA GLY A 193 -1.68 -17.34 -7.28
C GLY A 193 -0.36 -17.82 -6.68
N GLY A 194 -0.45 -18.76 -5.73
CA GLY A 194 0.64 -19.73 -5.51
C GLY A 194 0.97 -20.44 -6.83
N ASP A 195 2.16 -21.02 -6.93
CA ASP A 195 2.79 -21.66 -8.11
C ASP A 195 1.85 -22.55 -8.97
N VAL A 196 0.90 -21.95 -9.69
CA VAL A 196 -0.01 -22.60 -10.63
C VAL A 196 0.34 -22.09 -12.02
N PRO A 197 0.90 -22.93 -12.89
CA PRO A 197 1.12 -22.59 -14.29
C PRO A 197 -0.23 -22.48 -15.01
N ASP A 198 -0.30 -21.59 -15.99
CA ASP A 198 -1.43 -21.23 -16.87
C ASP A 198 -2.52 -20.32 -16.26
N ASP A 199 -2.81 -19.22 -16.98
CA ASP A 199 -4.06 -18.43 -17.02
C ASP A 199 -4.69 -17.91 -15.72
N SER A 200 -4.07 -18.14 -14.57
CA SER A 200 -4.68 -17.95 -13.24
C SER A 200 -5.08 -16.51 -12.92
N GLY A 201 -4.28 -15.51 -13.33
CA GLY A 201 -4.55 -14.11 -13.01
C GLY A 201 -5.81 -13.54 -13.68
N ILE A 202 -6.01 -13.85 -14.97
CA ILE A 202 -7.18 -13.37 -15.73
C ILE A 202 -8.44 -14.07 -15.25
N GLU A 203 -8.39 -15.40 -15.07
CA GLU A 203 -9.54 -16.13 -14.57
C GLU A 203 -9.93 -15.74 -13.14
N GLU A 204 -8.95 -15.46 -12.28
CA GLU A 204 -9.19 -14.95 -10.94
C GLU A 204 -9.85 -13.58 -10.96
N PHE A 205 -9.37 -12.67 -11.81
CA PHE A 205 -10.01 -11.38 -12.03
C PHE A 205 -11.47 -11.55 -12.51
N ARG A 206 -11.72 -12.45 -13.48
CA ARG A 206 -13.09 -12.75 -13.96
C ARG A 206 -13.98 -13.30 -12.86
N ARG A 207 -13.48 -14.20 -12.00
CA ARG A 207 -14.23 -14.71 -10.85
C ARG A 207 -14.57 -13.59 -9.87
N ALA A 208 -13.61 -12.74 -9.55
CA ALA A 208 -13.83 -11.59 -8.67
C ALA A 208 -14.87 -10.61 -9.24
N LYS A 209 -14.78 -10.32 -10.53
CA LYS A 209 -15.74 -9.49 -11.28
C LYS A 209 -17.14 -10.09 -11.28
N ALA A 210 -17.26 -11.42 -11.41
CA ALA A 210 -18.55 -12.12 -11.34
C ALA A 210 -19.21 -12.01 -9.95
N VAL A 211 -18.45 -12.21 -8.87
CA VAL A 211 -18.95 -12.04 -7.50
C VAL A 211 -19.40 -10.60 -7.22
N LEU A 212 -18.64 -9.62 -7.71
CA LEU A 212 -19.06 -8.22 -7.61
C LEU A 212 -20.36 -7.94 -8.37
N GLY A 213 -20.51 -8.53 -9.56
CA GLY A 213 -21.74 -8.44 -10.36
C GLY A 213 -22.96 -9.06 -9.67
N SER A 214 -22.80 -10.19 -8.99
CA SER A 214 -23.91 -10.83 -8.26
C SER A 214 -24.36 -9.96 -7.08
N VAL A 215 -23.42 -9.41 -6.31
CA VAL A 215 -23.78 -8.57 -5.15
C VAL A 215 -24.36 -7.23 -5.58
N ALA A 216 -23.87 -6.64 -6.67
CA ALA A 216 -24.51 -5.46 -7.26
C ALA A 216 -25.96 -5.74 -7.66
N THR A 217 -26.26 -6.94 -8.15
CA THR A 217 -27.62 -7.38 -8.50
C THR A 217 -28.50 -7.54 -7.24
N GLU A 218 -27.97 -8.12 -6.17
CA GLU A 218 -28.66 -8.24 -4.88
C GLU A 218 -28.98 -6.87 -4.28
N LEU A 219 -28.00 -5.96 -4.25
CA LEU A 219 -28.18 -4.60 -3.75
C LEU A 219 -29.21 -3.83 -4.58
N ALA A 220 -29.18 -3.96 -5.91
CA ALA A 220 -30.17 -3.34 -6.78
C ALA A 220 -31.60 -3.87 -6.50
N ALA A 221 -31.75 -5.15 -6.15
CA ALA A 221 -33.04 -5.73 -5.74
C ALA A 221 -33.54 -5.18 -4.40
N GLU A 222 -32.64 -4.72 -3.53
CA GLU A 222 -32.94 -4.01 -2.28
C GLU A 222 -33.16 -2.49 -2.48
N GLY A 223 -33.08 -2.01 -3.73
CA GLY A 223 -33.22 -0.59 -4.07
C GLY A 223 -31.94 0.22 -3.84
N ILE A 224 -30.82 -0.45 -3.59
CA ILE A 224 -29.51 0.14 -3.35
C ILE A 224 -28.72 0.10 -4.66
N VAL A 225 -28.70 1.22 -5.38
CA VAL A 225 -27.98 1.34 -6.67
C VAL A 225 -26.88 2.40 -6.54
N PRO A 226 -25.63 2.10 -6.92
CA PRO A 226 -24.57 3.11 -6.98
C PRO A 226 -24.96 4.26 -7.90
N THR A 227 -24.66 5.51 -7.51
CA THR A 227 -24.87 6.66 -8.43
C THR A 227 -23.90 6.65 -9.60
N GLU A 228 -22.75 6.01 -9.43
CA GLU A 228 -21.70 5.95 -10.42
C GLU A 228 -21.18 4.53 -10.63
N ARG A 229 -20.59 4.32 -11.81
CA ARG A 229 -19.96 3.05 -12.13
C ARG A 229 -18.70 2.86 -11.27
N ILE A 230 -18.72 1.81 -10.45
CA ILE A 230 -17.53 1.30 -9.74
C ILE A 230 -16.53 0.80 -10.79
N ARG A 231 -15.29 1.26 -10.69
CA ARG A 231 -14.19 0.81 -11.55
C ARG A 231 -13.43 -0.34 -10.90
N LEU A 232 -13.05 -1.33 -11.70
CA LEU A 232 -12.33 -2.50 -11.23
C LEU A 232 -10.95 -2.54 -11.85
N GLY A 233 -9.93 -2.55 -11.00
CA GLY A 233 -8.53 -2.62 -11.41
C GLY A 233 -7.84 -3.88 -10.89
N ALA A 234 -6.65 -4.13 -11.40
CA ALA A 234 -5.77 -5.19 -10.95
C ALA A 234 -4.46 -4.63 -10.39
N MET A 235 -3.96 -5.25 -9.31
CA MET A 235 -2.63 -4.95 -8.79
C MET A 235 -1.57 -5.80 -9.51
N ILE A 236 -0.59 -5.15 -10.13
CA ILE A 236 0.56 -5.80 -10.76
C ILE A 236 1.66 -5.92 -9.71
N GLU A 237 1.62 -7.04 -9.00
CA GLU A 237 2.57 -7.38 -7.93
C GLU A 237 3.26 -8.73 -8.14
N ILE A 238 2.79 -9.52 -9.11
CA ILE A 238 3.31 -10.84 -9.42
C ILE A 238 3.88 -10.85 -10.84
N PRO A 239 5.07 -11.43 -11.08
CA PRO A 239 5.68 -11.50 -12.39
C PRO A 239 4.79 -12.16 -13.45
N SER A 240 4.03 -13.19 -13.11
CA SER A 240 3.11 -13.87 -14.03
C SER A 240 1.98 -12.96 -14.50
N VAL A 241 1.42 -12.15 -13.60
CA VAL A 241 0.39 -11.15 -13.94
C VAL A 241 0.98 -10.05 -14.81
N ALA A 242 2.20 -9.60 -14.52
CA ALA A 242 2.91 -8.63 -15.36
C ALA A 242 3.16 -9.17 -16.78
N ALA A 243 3.41 -10.48 -16.93
CA ALA A 243 3.64 -11.11 -18.23
C ALA A 243 2.40 -11.17 -19.13
N VAL A 244 1.19 -11.14 -18.55
CA VAL A 244 -0.10 -11.16 -19.27
C VAL A 244 -0.85 -9.82 -19.18
N ALA A 245 -0.13 -8.72 -18.88
CA ALA A 245 -0.75 -7.42 -18.64
C ALA A 245 -1.51 -6.87 -19.85
N GLU A 246 -1.08 -7.18 -21.08
CA GLU A 246 -1.78 -6.77 -22.31
C GLU A 246 -3.17 -7.41 -22.42
N ASP A 247 -3.28 -8.71 -22.16
CA ASP A 247 -4.56 -9.42 -22.17
C ASP A 247 -5.46 -8.97 -21.01
N LEU A 248 -4.87 -8.79 -19.82
CA LEU A 248 -5.58 -8.32 -18.64
C LEU A 248 -6.10 -6.87 -18.81
N ALA A 249 -5.40 -6.04 -19.58
CA ALA A 249 -5.80 -4.65 -19.88
C ALA A 249 -7.15 -4.56 -20.60
N LEU A 250 -7.57 -5.65 -21.28
CA LEU A 250 -8.88 -5.73 -21.94
C LEU A 250 -10.03 -5.92 -20.95
N GLU A 251 -9.75 -6.28 -19.69
CA GLU A 251 -10.77 -6.63 -18.70
C GLU A 251 -10.87 -5.67 -17.52
N VAL A 252 -9.76 -4.99 -17.21
CA VAL A 252 -9.62 -4.05 -16.10
C VAL A 252 -9.81 -2.60 -16.55
N ASP A 253 -10.27 -1.74 -15.64
CA ASP A 253 -10.39 -0.29 -15.86
C ASP A 253 -9.06 0.44 -15.60
N PHE A 254 -8.16 -0.14 -14.81
CA PHE A 254 -6.84 0.43 -14.49
C PHE A 254 -5.91 -0.61 -13.86
N PHE A 255 -4.61 -0.30 -13.82
CA PHE A 255 -3.60 -1.04 -13.08
C PHE A 255 -3.05 -0.23 -11.90
N SER A 256 -2.63 -0.93 -10.85
CA SER A 256 -1.80 -0.38 -9.78
C SER A 256 -0.56 -1.26 -9.64
N VAL A 257 0.66 -0.70 -9.62
CA VAL A 257 1.89 -1.50 -9.58
C VAL A 257 2.43 -1.59 -8.16
N GLY A 258 2.34 -2.79 -7.57
CA GLY A 258 2.87 -3.11 -6.25
C GLY A 258 4.36 -3.44 -6.32
N THR A 259 5.21 -2.41 -6.40
CA THR A 259 6.66 -2.61 -6.62
C THR A 259 7.37 -3.38 -5.50
N ASN A 260 6.90 -3.27 -4.25
CA ASN A 260 7.46 -4.00 -3.11
C ASN A 260 7.45 -5.52 -3.35
N ASP A 261 6.26 -6.06 -3.65
CA ASP A 261 6.06 -7.48 -3.89
C ASP A 261 6.62 -7.91 -5.26
N LEU A 262 6.44 -7.08 -6.30
CA LEU A 262 6.92 -7.41 -7.64
C LEU A 262 8.45 -7.61 -7.66
N VAL A 263 9.21 -6.71 -7.03
CA VAL A 263 10.66 -6.86 -6.90
C VAL A 263 11.00 -8.08 -6.04
N GLN A 264 10.24 -8.33 -4.97
CA GLN A 264 10.42 -9.49 -4.10
C GLN A 264 10.34 -10.82 -4.87
N TYR A 265 9.29 -11.00 -5.67
CA TYR A 265 9.05 -12.21 -6.45
C TYR A 265 10.04 -12.35 -7.61
N LEU A 266 10.33 -11.26 -8.34
CA LEU A 266 11.28 -11.29 -9.46
C LEU A 266 12.66 -11.78 -9.00
N TRP A 267 13.07 -11.42 -7.79
CA TRP A 267 14.41 -11.73 -7.28
C TRP A 267 14.47 -12.90 -6.31
N ARG A 268 13.32 -13.55 -6.02
CA ARG A 268 13.22 -14.64 -5.02
C ARG A 268 13.89 -14.28 -3.70
N SER A 269 13.82 -13.00 -3.32
CA SER A 269 14.47 -12.48 -2.13
C SER A 269 13.41 -12.15 -1.11
N THR A 270 13.50 -12.62 0.13
CA THR A 270 12.59 -12.14 1.18
C THR A 270 13.02 -10.72 1.59
N ALA A 271 12.04 -9.83 1.82
CA ALA A 271 12.30 -8.45 2.30
C ALA A 271 13.09 -8.39 3.62
N VAL A 272 13.21 -9.53 4.31
CA VAL A 272 13.77 -9.69 5.65
C VAL A 272 15.27 -10.02 5.65
N THR A 273 15.87 -10.44 4.53
CA THR A 273 17.30 -10.80 4.52
C THR A 273 18.23 -9.64 4.15
N HIS A 274 19.25 -9.42 4.99
CA HIS A 274 20.25 -8.35 4.85
C HIS A 274 21.03 -8.39 3.52
N ALA A 275 21.02 -9.54 2.83
CA ALA A 275 21.60 -9.72 1.49
C ALA A 275 20.77 -9.05 0.38
N SER A 276 19.45 -8.97 0.52
CA SER A 276 18.50 -8.45 -0.47
C SER A 276 18.61 -6.93 -0.67
N ARG A 277 18.97 -6.20 0.40
CA ARG A 277 19.06 -4.72 0.40
C ARG A 277 20.15 -4.17 -0.51
N HIS A 278 21.27 -4.88 -0.67
CA HIS A 278 22.34 -4.44 -1.55
C HIS A 278 21.93 -4.48 -3.04
N PHE A 279 20.93 -5.29 -3.36
CA PHE A 279 20.38 -5.38 -4.70
C PHE A 279 19.27 -4.35 -4.91
N MET A 280 18.38 -4.13 -3.93
CA MET A 280 17.24 -3.20 -4.06
C MET A 280 17.64 -1.72 -4.19
N SER A 281 18.86 -1.33 -3.76
CA SER A 281 19.35 0.05 -3.81
C SER A 281 20.01 0.45 -5.13
N ARG A 282 20.27 -0.49 -6.04
CA ARG A 282 20.83 -0.20 -7.37
C ARG A 282 19.67 0.16 -8.29
N ARG A 283 19.76 1.31 -8.99
CA ARG A 283 18.86 1.67 -10.10
C ARG A 283 18.70 0.44 -10.99
N ILE A 284 17.49 -0.12 -10.97
CA ILE A 284 17.14 -1.32 -11.72
C ILE A 284 17.26 -0.93 -13.21
N PRO A 285 18.00 -1.69 -14.04
CA PRO A 285 17.93 -1.54 -15.51
C PRO A 285 16.45 -1.62 -15.91
N PRO A 286 15.98 -0.86 -16.91
CA PRO A 286 14.55 -0.61 -17.06
C PRO A 286 13.78 -1.93 -17.12
N LEU A 287 12.90 -2.13 -16.13
CA LEU A 287 11.83 -3.14 -16.15
C LEU A 287 10.89 -2.91 -17.33
N CYS A 288 10.96 -1.74 -17.96
CA CYS A 288 10.37 -1.42 -19.25
C CYS A 288 11.27 -1.97 -20.37
N GLY A 289 10.76 -2.96 -21.10
CA GLY A 289 11.31 -3.35 -22.40
C GLY A 289 11.40 -2.14 -23.34
N ARG A 290 12.28 -2.26 -24.34
CA ARG A 290 12.44 -1.28 -25.42
C ARG A 290 11.16 -1.06 -26.20
#